data_AF-B9T9K3-F1
#
_entry.id   AF-B9T9K3-F1
#
_cell.length_a   1.000
_cell.length_b   1.000
_cell.length_c   1.000
_cell.angle_alpha   90.00
_cell.angle_beta   90.00
_cell.angle_gamma   90.00
#
_symmetry.space_group_name_H-M   'P 1'
#
loop_
_entity.id
_entity.type
_entity.pdbx_description
1 polymer ?
#
loop_
_entity_poly.entity_id
_entity_poly.type
_entity_poly.pdbx_seq_one_letter_code
_entity_poly.pdbx_strand_id
1 'polypeptide(L)'
;METLTNRADGAAGSPELRKTVEEGRPETLSGHLGTFDIVFTVLAYNAPLTVVTGFLGILLSIGNGLGTPVTFLAAGSLMLLFSVGFTTMSKHVPNAGAFYAYITAGLGRPLGFGSALMAMLAYGFMMVGIYLYAGVVYPSLIKHLFNSTPLVWWAYSLILLVIVGIFGYLRITFSAKVLTIALVCEVLLVFVWELAVVGHKGLSGIAPTWLTPHVVMS
;
A
#
# COMPACT_ATOMS: atom_id res chain seq x y z
N MET A 1 16.73 -53.84 -60.78
CA MET A 1 17.43 -52.56 -60.92
C MET A 1 16.71 -51.58 -59.99
N GLU A 2 17.06 -51.53 -58.70
CA GLU A 2 18.24 -50.76 -58.22
C GLU A 2 18.08 -49.30 -58.68
N THR A 3 17.94 -48.31 -57.81
CA THR A 3 18.82 -47.99 -56.70
C THR A 3 18.20 -46.84 -55.88
N LEU A 4 18.34 -46.91 -54.55
CA LEU A 4 18.86 -45.83 -53.67
C LEU A 4 18.08 -44.49 -53.61
N THR A 5 17.93 -43.80 -52.49
CA THR A 5 18.43 -43.92 -51.14
C THR A 5 17.84 -42.73 -50.39
N ASN A 6 17.30 -43.00 -49.20
CA ASN A 6 17.63 -42.26 -48.00
C ASN A 6 18.07 -40.79 -48.17
N ARG A 7 17.14 -39.88 -47.85
CA ARG A 7 17.47 -38.56 -47.31
C ARG A 7 16.71 -38.37 -46.00
N ALA A 8 16.84 -39.33 -45.09
CA ALA A 8 17.02 -38.99 -43.70
C ALA A 8 18.47 -38.51 -43.60
N ASP A 9 18.65 -37.19 -43.49
CA ASP A 9 19.79 -36.52 -42.85
C ASP A 9 19.74 -35.05 -43.23
N GLY A 10 19.48 -34.19 -42.24
CA GLY A 10 19.56 -32.75 -42.44
C GLY A 10 18.62 -31.90 -41.60
N ALA A 11 18.47 -32.19 -40.30
CA ALA A 11 18.10 -31.16 -39.32
C ALA A 11 18.40 -31.65 -37.89
N ALA A 12 19.60 -32.18 -37.65
CA ALA A 12 20.15 -32.14 -36.30
C ALA A 12 20.44 -30.67 -36.00
N GLY A 13 19.43 -29.95 -35.49
CA GLY A 13 19.58 -28.58 -35.01
C GLY A 13 20.73 -28.54 -34.01
N SER A 14 21.74 -27.73 -34.34
CA SER A 14 22.99 -27.61 -33.61
C SER A 14 22.75 -27.47 -32.10
N PRO A 15 23.44 -28.25 -31.24
CA PRO A 15 23.29 -28.18 -29.78
C PRO A 15 23.46 -26.75 -29.20
N GLU A 16 24.26 -25.93 -29.87
CA GLU A 16 24.50 -24.51 -29.59
C GLU A 16 23.24 -23.63 -29.75
N LEU A 17 22.38 -23.93 -30.73
CA LEU A 17 21.15 -23.18 -30.98
C LEU A 17 20.05 -23.53 -29.96
N ARG A 18 20.12 -24.73 -29.38
CA ARG A 18 19.24 -25.16 -28.29
C ARG A 18 19.66 -24.55 -26.96
N LYS A 19 20.97 -24.34 -26.74
CA LYS A 19 21.52 -23.68 -25.55
C LYS A 19 21.17 -22.19 -25.47
N THR A 20 21.24 -21.49 -26.59
CA THR A 20 20.94 -20.04 -26.68
C THR A 20 19.45 -19.70 -26.54
N VAL A 21 18.55 -20.67 -26.78
CA VAL A 21 17.10 -20.48 -26.58
C VAL A 21 16.66 -20.79 -25.14
N GLU A 22 17.42 -21.58 -24.38
CA GLU A 22 17.13 -21.82 -22.95
C GLU A 22 17.62 -20.72 -22.00
N GLU A 23 18.63 -19.92 -22.38
CA GLU A 23 19.20 -18.85 -21.54
C GLU A 23 18.32 -17.58 -21.43
N GLY A 24 17.22 -17.52 -22.17
CA GLY A 24 16.29 -16.38 -22.20
C GLY A 24 14.95 -16.61 -21.50
N ARG A 25 14.81 -17.65 -20.66
CA ARG A 25 13.59 -17.82 -19.85
C ARG A 25 13.62 -16.73 -18.77
N PRO A 26 12.66 -15.78 -18.73
CA PRO A 26 12.64 -14.80 -17.65
C PRO A 26 12.62 -15.59 -16.36
N GLU A 27 13.58 -15.35 -15.46
CA GLU A 27 13.54 -15.93 -14.12
C GLU A 27 12.18 -15.58 -13.55
N THR A 28 11.28 -16.56 -13.56
CA THR A 28 10.01 -16.45 -12.89
C THR A 28 10.38 -16.39 -11.43
N LEU A 29 10.29 -15.20 -10.84
CA LEU A 29 10.46 -14.98 -9.41
C LEU A 29 9.55 -15.98 -8.68
N SER A 30 10.11 -17.11 -8.22
CA SER A 30 9.39 -18.09 -7.42
C SER A 30 9.38 -17.61 -5.98
N GLY A 31 8.74 -16.47 -5.76
CA GLY A 31 8.46 -15.96 -4.44
C GLY A 31 7.37 -16.82 -3.82
N HIS A 32 7.75 -17.78 -2.98
CA HIS A 32 6.84 -18.42 -2.03
C HIS A 32 6.48 -17.39 -0.94
N LEU A 33 5.67 -16.39 -1.29
CA LEU A 33 5.10 -15.47 -0.32
C LEU A 33 3.95 -16.18 0.39
N GLY A 34 4.14 -16.47 1.67
CA GLY A 34 3.08 -17.02 2.51
C GLY A 34 1.99 -15.98 2.76
N THR A 35 0.83 -16.43 3.25
CA THR A 35 -0.27 -15.53 3.63
C THR A 35 0.19 -14.47 4.64
N PHE A 36 1.01 -14.85 5.62
CA PHE A 36 1.55 -13.93 6.61
C PHE A 36 2.47 -12.87 5.97
N ASP A 37 3.33 -13.25 5.02
CA ASP A 37 4.21 -12.30 4.33
C ASP A 37 3.40 -11.22 3.60
N ILE A 38 2.30 -11.63 2.94
CA ILE A 38 1.40 -10.71 2.25
C ILE A 38 0.72 -9.77 3.26
N VAL A 39 0.18 -10.29 4.36
CA VAL A 39 -0.50 -9.48 5.38
C VAL A 39 0.46 -8.47 6.01
N PHE A 40 1.66 -8.90 6.42
CA PHE A 40 2.66 -8.00 6.99
C PHE A 40 3.16 -6.96 5.99
N THR A 41 3.32 -7.32 4.71
CA THR A 41 3.71 -6.35 3.67
C THR A 41 2.62 -5.30 3.45
N VAL A 42 1.34 -5.70 3.44
CA VAL A 42 0.23 -4.75 3.31
C VAL A 42 0.12 -3.87 4.55
N LEU A 43 0.22 -4.43 5.75
CA LEU A 43 0.23 -3.65 7.01
C LEU A 43 1.39 -2.66 7.03
N ALA A 44 2.57 -3.06 6.56
CA ALA A 44 3.75 -2.20 6.44
C ALA A 44 3.52 -0.98 5.56
N TYR A 45 2.78 -1.15 4.46
CA TYR A 45 2.50 -0.08 3.51
C TYR A 45 1.51 0.97 4.05
N ASN A 46 0.65 0.62 5.02
CA ASN A 46 -0.44 1.49 5.47
C ASN A 46 -0.01 2.60 6.45
N ALA A 47 1.24 2.65 6.91
CA ALA A 47 1.78 3.66 7.82
C ALA A 47 0.81 4.03 8.98
N PRO A 48 0.65 3.13 9.98
CA PRO A 48 -0.39 3.24 11.02
C PRO A 48 -0.35 4.55 11.84
N LEU A 49 0.82 5.13 12.12
CA LEU A 49 0.94 6.38 12.86
C LEU A 49 0.35 7.55 12.08
N THR A 50 0.46 7.56 10.75
CA THR A 50 -0.17 8.62 9.94
C THR A 50 -1.69 8.56 10.07
N VAL A 51 -2.25 7.36 10.14
CA VAL A 51 -3.70 7.17 10.37
C VAL A 51 -4.08 7.64 11.78
N VAL A 52 -3.31 7.27 12.80
CA VAL A 52 -3.61 7.61 14.20
C VAL A 52 -3.45 9.10 14.48
N THR A 53 -2.40 9.73 13.96
CA THR A 53 -2.09 11.14 14.26
C THR A 53 -2.82 12.12 13.33
N GLY A 54 -2.92 11.78 12.04
CA GLY A 54 -3.58 12.62 11.04
C GLY A 54 -5.08 12.37 10.99
N PHE A 55 -5.48 11.16 10.62
CA PHE A 55 -6.89 10.87 10.32
C PHE A 55 -7.76 10.76 11.58
N LEU A 56 -7.33 10.03 12.62
CA LEU A 56 -8.14 9.90 13.83
C LEU A 56 -8.35 11.24 14.54
N GLY A 57 -7.31 12.08 14.62
CA GLY A 57 -7.44 13.41 15.22
C GLY A 57 -8.47 14.29 14.51
N ILE A 58 -8.44 14.29 13.17
CA ILE A 58 -9.42 15.03 12.36
C ILE A 58 -10.83 14.45 12.53
N LEU A 59 -10.97 13.12 12.49
CA LEU A 59 -12.26 12.46 12.60
C LEU A 59 -12.91 12.64 13.97
N LEU A 60 -12.11 12.65 15.04
CA LEU A 60 -12.56 12.93 16.40
C LEU A 60 -12.89 14.41 16.65
N SER A 61 -12.23 15.34 15.95
CA SER A 61 -12.39 16.78 16.18
C SER A 61 -13.50 17.41 15.32
N ILE A 62 -13.61 17.01 14.06
CA ILE A 62 -14.54 17.63 13.08
C ILE A 62 -15.57 16.61 12.56
N GLY A 63 -15.29 15.30 12.66
CA GLY A 63 -16.20 14.24 12.20
C GLY A 63 -17.13 13.72 13.29
N ASN A 64 -17.40 12.40 13.26
CA ASN A 64 -18.39 11.73 14.12
C ASN A 64 -18.03 11.68 15.61
N GLY A 65 -16.90 12.29 16.04
CA GLY A 65 -16.53 12.40 17.45
C GLY A 65 -16.55 11.03 18.14
N LEU A 66 -17.41 10.88 19.16
CA LEU A 66 -17.58 9.61 19.89
C LEU A 66 -18.09 8.45 19.03
N GLY A 67 -18.73 8.71 17.88
CA GLY A 67 -19.20 7.70 16.93
C GLY A 67 -18.10 7.15 16.00
N THR A 68 -16.89 7.72 16.07
CA THR A 68 -15.73 7.32 15.26
C THR A 68 -15.49 5.80 15.23
N PRO A 69 -15.50 5.06 16.37
CA PRO A 69 -15.32 3.61 16.35
C PRO A 69 -16.35 2.86 15.50
N VAL A 70 -17.62 3.32 15.51
CA VAL A 70 -18.69 2.71 14.72
C VAL A 70 -18.50 2.98 13.24
N THR A 71 -18.04 4.17 12.87
CA THR A 71 -17.66 4.50 11.49
C THR A 71 -16.55 3.57 10.99
N PHE A 72 -15.54 3.29 11.81
CA PHE A 72 -14.48 2.32 11.47
C PHE A 72 -15.00 0.90 11.34
N LEU A 73 -15.91 0.45 12.21
CA LEU A 73 -16.52 -0.87 12.10
C LEU A 73 -17.39 -1.00 10.84
N ALA A 74 -18.14 0.04 10.49
CA ALA A 74 -18.94 0.07 9.27
C ALA A 74 -18.06 0.03 8.01
N ALA A 75 -17.03 0.88 7.96
CA ALA A 75 -16.06 0.90 6.86
C ALA A 75 -15.29 -0.43 6.75
N GLY A 76 -14.86 -1.00 7.88
CA GLY A 76 -14.21 -2.31 7.94
C GLY A 76 -15.11 -3.43 7.44
N SER A 77 -16.39 -3.42 7.83
CA SER A 77 -17.38 -4.40 7.34
C SER A 77 -17.58 -4.31 5.84
N LEU A 78 -17.66 -3.09 5.29
CA LEU A 78 -17.74 -2.87 3.84
C LEU A 78 -16.49 -3.39 3.12
N MET A 79 -15.31 -3.14 3.68
CA MET A 79 -14.04 -3.65 3.15
C MET A 79 -13.93 -5.17 3.22
N LEU A 80 -14.47 -5.81 4.28
CA LEU A 80 -14.53 -7.27 4.38
C LEU A 80 -15.45 -7.87 3.30
N LEU A 81 -16.63 -7.28 3.09
CA LEU A 81 -17.53 -7.70 2.01
C LEU A 81 -16.87 -7.57 0.64
N PHE A 82 -16.18 -6.44 0.41
CA PHE A 82 -15.40 -6.22 -0.80
C PHE A 82 -14.28 -7.25 -0.97
N SER A 83 -13.54 -7.55 0.10
CA SER A 83 -12.46 -8.53 0.12
C SER A 83 -12.95 -9.93 -0.30
N VAL A 84 -14.12 -10.37 0.20
CA VAL A 84 -14.71 -11.65 -0.21
C VAL A 84 -14.97 -11.70 -1.72
N GLY A 85 -15.54 -10.64 -2.29
CA GLY A 85 -15.76 -10.53 -3.74
C GLY A 85 -14.45 -10.55 -4.53
N PHE A 86 -13.48 -9.75 -4.09
CA PHE A 86 -12.17 -9.63 -4.72
C PHE A 86 -11.38 -10.96 -4.69
N THR A 87 -11.36 -11.65 -3.55
CA THR A 87 -10.72 -12.97 -3.42
C THR A 87 -11.42 -14.05 -4.24
N THR A 88 -12.73 -13.92 -4.48
CA THR A 88 -13.45 -14.84 -5.37
C THR A 88 -13.06 -14.60 -6.83
N MET A 89 -12.94 -13.34 -7.26
CA MET A 89 -12.47 -13.00 -8.61
C MET A 89 -11.02 -13.40 -8.86
N SER A 90 -10.14 -13.25 -7.86
CA SER A 90 -8.71 -13.58 -8.00
C SER A 90 -8.44 -15.06 -8.30
N LYS A 91 -9.33 -15.95 -7.85
CA LYS A 91 -9.26 -17.39 -8.19
C LYS A 91 -9.54 -17.69 -9.66
N HIS A 92 -10.35 -16.86 -10.33
CA HIS A 92 -10.79 -17.07 -11.71
C HIS A 92 -9.92 -16.32 -12.73
N VAL A 93 -9.27 -15.24 -12.30
CA VAL A 93 -8.45 -14.39 -13.16
C VAL A 93 -7.03 -14.28 -12.58
N PRO A 94 -6.13 -15.24 -12.90
CA PRO A 94 -4.75 -15.22 -12.44
C PRO A 94 -3.93 -14.21 -13.28
N ASN A 95 -4.12 -12.91 -13.02
CA ASN A 95 -3.38 -11.84 -13.69
C ASN A 95 -2.75 -10.90 -12.66
N ALA A 96 -1.47 -10.53 -12.89
CA ALA A 96 -0.69 -9.64 -12.01
C ALA A 96 -1.25 -8.21 -11.89
N GLY A 97 -2.08 -7.77 -12.85
CA GLY A 97 -2.70 -6.44 -12.86
C GLY A 97 -3.93 -6.27 -11.97
N ALA A 98 -4.31 -7.31 -11.19
CA ALA A 98 -5.44 -7.38 -10.28
C ALA A 98 -6.68 -6.59 -10.75
N PHE A 99 -6.87 -5.35 -10.27
CA PHE A 99 -8.03 -4.50 -10.59
C PHE A 99 -8.25 -4.25 -12.09
N TYR A 100 -7.22 -3.86 -12.84
CA TYR A 100 -7.37 -3.64 -14.28
C TYR A 100 -7.81 -4.93 -14.98
N ALA A 101 -7.21 -6.07 -14.60
CA ALA A 101 -7.53 -7.36 -15.19
C ALA A 101 -8.97 -7.80 -14.85
N TYR A 102 -9.42 -7.58 -13.62
CA TYR A 102 -10.78 -7.92 -13.18
C TYR A 102 -11.83 -7.06 -13.85
N ILE A 103 -11.61 -5.73 -13.94
CA ILE A 103 -12.54 -4.81 -14.60
C ILE A 103 -12.58 -5.09 -16.11
N THR A 104 -11.43 -5.36 -16.74
CA THR A 104 -11.37 -5.72 -18.16
C THR A 104 -12.09 -7.03 -18.46
N ALA A 105 -11.94 -8.04 -17.59
CA ALA A 105 -12.59 -9.34 -17.75
C ALA A 105 -14.11 -9.26 -17.53
N GLY A 106 -14.58 -8.43 -16.59
CA GLY A 106 -16.01 -8.30 -16.28
C GLY A 106 -16.76 -7.31 -17.18
N LEU A 107 -16.20 -6.13 -17.43
CA LEU A 107 -16.86 -5.00 -18.08
C LEU A 107 -16.27 -4.65 -19.46
N GLY A 108 -15.21 -5.34 -19.88
CA GLY A 108 -14.57 -5.16 -21.18
C GLY A 108 -13.38 -4.19 -21.16
N ARG A 109 -12.62 -4.22 -22.26
CA ARG A 109 -11.38 -3.44 -22.46
C ARG A 109 -11.51 -1.92 -22.28
N PRO A 110 -12.54 -1.22 -22.80
CA PRO A 110 -12.59 0.25 -22.67
C PRO A 110 -12.76 0.70 -21.23
N LEU A 111 -13.60 0.02 -20.45
CA LEU A 111 -13.80 0.32 -19.02
C LEU A 111 -12.61 -0.11 -18.17
N GLY A 112 -11.95 -1.21 -18.53
CA GLY A 112 -10.66 -1.60 -17.97
C GLY A 112 -9.62 -0.49 -18.10
N PHE A 113 -9.39 0.02 -19.32
CA PHE A 113 -8.43 1.09 -19.55
C PHE A 113 -8.78 2.39 -18.79
N GLY A 114 -10.07 2.77 -18.80
CA GLY A 114 -10.55 3.91 -18.02
C GLY A 114 -10.27 3.79 -16.53
N SER A 115 -10.47 2.59 -15.95
CA SER A 115 -10.18 2.34 -14.54
C SER A 115 -8.69 2.44 -14.20
N ALA A 116 -7.81 1.99 -15.10
CA ALA A 116 -6.36 2.08 -14.91
C ALA A 116 -5.89 3.54 -14.93
N LEU A 117 -6.38 4.34 -15.89
CA LEU A 117 -6.07 5.77 -15.94
C LEU A 117 -6.62 6.51 -14.71
N MET A 118 -7.84 6.20 -14.28
CA MET A 118 -8.43 6.78 -13.07
C MET A 118 -7.61 6.42 -11.82
N ALA A 119 -7.15 5.17 -11.70
CA ALA A 119 -6.30 4.73 -10.60
C ALA A 119 -4.95 5.46 -10.61
N MET A 120 -4.29 5.60 -11.77
CA MET A 120 -3.05 6.36 -11.89
C MET A 120 -3.24 7.82 -11.49
N LEU A 121 -4.33 8.45 -11.94
CA LEU A 121 -4.64 9.84 -11.62
C LEU A 121 -4.92 10.03 -10.12
N ALA A 122 -5.74 9.16 -9.54
CA ALA A 122 -6.04 9.17 -8.11
C ALA A 122 -4.78 8.98 -7.27
N TYR A 123 -3.89 8.07 -7.69
CA TYR A 123 -2.60 7.86 -7.02
C TYR A 123 -1.68 9.07 -7.16
N GLY A 124 -1.67 9.74 -8.32
CA GLY A 124 -0.95 10.99 -8.52
C GLY A 124 -1.42 12.09 -7.57
N PHE A 125 -2.74 12.30 -7.46
CA PHE A 125 -3.31 13.25 -6.51
C PHE A 125 -3.04 12.88 -5.05
N MET A 126 -3.12 11.59 -4.71
CA MET A 126 -2.78 11.09 -3.38
C MET A 126 -1.33 11.43 -3.01
N MET A 127 -0.38 11.19 -3.93
CA MET A 127 1.03 11.52 -3.71
C MET A 127 1.23 13.02 -3.49
N VAL A 128 0.67 13.86 -4.36
CA VAL A 128 0.73 15.33 -4.21
C VAL A 128 0.14 15.76 -2.86
N GLY A 129 -1.03 15.23 -2.50
CA GLY A 129 -1.69 15.52 -1.23
C GLY A 129 -0.84 15.19 -0.01
N ILE A 130 -0.14 14.05 -0.02
CA ILE A 130 0.76 13.66 1.07
C ILE A 130 1.94 14.63 1.21
N TYR A 131 2.55 15.07 0.10
CA TYR A 131 3.64 16.05 0.14
C TYR A 131 3.17 17.44 0.60
N LEU A 132 1.96 17.86 0.21
CA LEU A 132 1.36 19.11 0.69
C LEU A 132 1.07 19.03 2.19
N TYR A 133 0.45 17.93 2.64
CA TYR A 133 0.16 17.69 4.05
C TYR A 133 1.44 17.75 4.91
N ALA A 134 2.51 17.07 4.47
CA ALA A 134 3.82 17.17 5.08
C ALA A 134 4.29 18.63 5.20
N GLY A 135 4.21 19.40 4.10
CA GLY A 135 4.61 20.80 4.07
C GLY A 135 3.90 21.70 5.08
N VAL A 136 2.65 21.39 5.44
CA VAL A 136 1.87 22.13 6.44
C VAL A 136 2.21 21.70 7.88
N VAL A 137 2.53 20.41 8.09
CA VAL A 137 2.77 19.85 9.42
C VAL A 137 4.21 20.09 9.91
N TYR A 138 5.21 19.93 9.05
CA TYR A 138 6.63 20.04 9.42
C TYR A 138 7.05 21.40 10.02
N PRO A 139 6.56 22.57 9.54
CA PRO A 139 6.86 23.86 10.15
C PRO A 139 6.51 23.92 11.65
N SER A 140 5.35 23.38 12.01
CA SER A 140 4.88 23.34 13.41
C SER A 140 5.76 22.43 14.26
N LEU A 141 6.16 21.27 13.71
CA LEU A 141 7.06 20.34 14.37
C LEU A 141 8.44 20.97 14.64
N ILE A 142 9.06 21.59 13.63
CA ILE A 142 10.37 22.25 13.76
C ILE A 142 10.33 23.38 14.78
N LYS A 143 9.27 24.19 14.77
CA LYS A 143 9.08 25.26 15.74
C LYS A 143 9.01 24.72 17.17
N HIS A 144 8.36 23.58 17.39
CA HIS A 144 8.21 22.98 18.71
C HIS A 144 9.50 22.30 19.22
N LEU A 145 10.24 21.63 18.35
CA LEU A 145 11.47 20.90 18.72
C LEU A 145 12.71 21.80 18.84
N PHE A 146 12.88 22.73 17.90
CA PHE A 146 14.12 23.50 17.77
C PHE A 146 13.96 24.98 18.13
N ASN A 147 12.74 25.41 18.48
CA ASN A 147 12.40 26.79 18.83
C ASN A 147 12.89 27.83 17.79
N SER A 148 12.99 27.40 16.53
CA SER A 148 13.55 28.15 15.40
C SER A 148 12.45 28.65 14.47
N THR A 149 12.78 29.67 13.66
CA THR A 149 11.88 30.15 12.60
C THR A 149 11.78 29.09 11.50
N PRO A 150 10.60 28.51 11.26
CA PRO A 150 10.46 27.49 10.23
C PRO A 150 10.62 28.10 8.82
N LEU A 151 11.05 27.26 7.88
CA LEU A 151 11.08 27.62 6.46
C LEU A 151 9.65 27.76 5.92
N VAL A 152 9.52 28.29 4.69
CA VAL A 152 8.24 28.33 3.98
C VAL A 152 7.76 26.90 3.70
N TRP A 153 6.46 26.64 3.86
CA TRP A 153 5.85 25.30 3.78
C TRP A 153 6.25 24.48 2.53
N TRP A 154 6.36 25.13 1.36
CA TRP A 154 6.74 24.45 0.11
C TRP A 154 8.17 23.91 0.12
N ALA A 155 9.07 24.51 0.92
CA ALA A 155 10.45 24.05 1.04
C ALA A 155 10.52 22.67 1.71
N TYR A 156 9.70 22.44 2.75
CA TYR A 156 9.61 21.13 3.40
C TYR A 156 9.06 20.06 2.46
N SER A 157 8.02 20.37 1.68
CA SER A 157 7.48 19.44 0.67
C SER A 157 8.53 19.07 -0.38
N LEU A 158 9.31 20.04 -0.86
CA LEU A 158 10.34 19.82 -1.87
C LEU A 158 11.53 19.02 -1.32
N ILE A 159 11.96 19.31 -0.09
CA ILE A 159 12.98 18.53 0.61
C ILE A 159 12.53 17.07 0.77
N LEU A 160 11.28 16.85 1.22
CA LEU A 160 10.74 15.51 1.38
C LEU A 160 10.67 14.77 0.04
N LEU A 161 10.24 15.43 -1.03
CA LEU A 161 10.20 14.88 -2.38
C LEU A 161 11.59 14.46 -2.86
N VAL A 162 12.61 15.29 -2.64
CA VAL A 162 14.00 14.97 -3.00
C VAL A 162 14.50 13.77 -2.20
N ILE A 163 14.25 13.72 -0.88
CA ILE A 163 14.65 12.59 -0.03
C ILE A 163 14.00 11.30 -0.50
N VAL A 164 12.68 11.30 -0.72
CA VAL A 164 11.95 10.13 -1.20
C VAL A 164 12.42 9.74 -2.60
N GLY A 165 12.68 10.70 -3.49
CA GLY A 165 13.24 10.47 -4.81
C GLY A 165 14.61 9.79 -4.77
N ILE A 166 15.49 10.21 -3.86
CA ILE A 166 16.79 9.57 -3.63
C ILE A 166 16.59 8.14 -3.12
N PHE A 167 15.70 7.92 -2.16
CA PHE A 167 15.39 6.58 -1.63
C PHE A 167 14.76 5.65 -2.67
N GLY A 168 14.00 6.20 -3.62
CA GLY A 168 13.50 5.48 -4.78
C GLY A 168 14.58 5.13 -5.80
N TYR A 169 15.62 5.96 -5.93
CA TYR A 169 16.77 5.71 -6.81
C TYR A 169 17.82 4.76 -6.19
N LEU A 170 17.94 4.76 -4.87
CA LEU A 170 18.76 3.81 -4.13
C LEU A 170 18.17 2.40 -4.25
N ARG A 171 19.03 1.37 -4.14
CA ARG A 171 18.66 -0.05 -4.30
C ARG A 171 17.39 -0.35 -3.50
N ILE A 172 16.36 -0.93 -4.13
CA ILE A 172 15.07 -1.26 -3.51
C ILE A 172 15.24 -2.01 -2.19
N THR A 173 16.25 -2.89 -2.10
CA THR A 173 16.59 -3.63 -0.88
C THR A 173 17.00 -2.75 0.29
N PHE A 174 17.65 -1.60 0.04
CA PHE A 174 17.99 -0.63 1.08
C PHE A 174 16.75 0.11 1.56
N SER A 175 15.93 0.61 0.63
CA SER A 175 14.67 1.30 0.94
C SER A 175 13.72 0.40 1.75
N ALA A 176 13.55 -0.86 1.34
CA ALA A 176 12.74 -1.85 2.05
C ALA A 176 13.19 -2.08 3.50
N LYS A 177 14.52 -2.14 3.74
CA LYS A 177 15.07 -2.29 5.11
C LYS A 177 14.75 -1.07 5.97
N VAL A 178 14.93 0.14 5.44
CA VAL A 178 14.64 1.38 6.19
C VAL A 178 13.15 1.48 6.50
N LEU A 179 12.28 1.16 5.54
CA LEU A 179 10.84 1.18 5.74
C LEU A 179 10.38 0.15 6.78
N THR A 180 11.01 -1.02 6.80
CA THR A 180 10.75 -2.06 7.82
C THR A 180 11.10 -1.57 9.22
N ILE A 181 12.27 -0.92 9.39
CA ILE A 181 12.66 -0.35 10.69
C ILE A 181 11.70 0.77 11.09
N ALA A 182 11.34 1.65 10.15
CA ALA A 182 10.39 2.72 10.38
C ALA A 182 9.04 2.16 10.86
N LEU A 183 8.53 1.10 10.24
CA LEU A 183 7.29 0.44 10.63
C LEU A 183 7.36 -0.14 12.05
N VAL A 184 8.45 -0.82 12.41
CA VAL A 184 8.61 -1.37 13.76
C VAL A 184 8.58 -0.25 14.79
N CYS A 185 9.30 0.85 14.54
CA CYS A 185 9.25 2.04 15.38
C CYS A 185 7.83 2.65 15.44
N GLU A 186 7.12 2.68 14.31
CA GLU A 186 5.77 3.21 14.20
C GLU A 186 4.77 2.44 15.07
N VAL A 187 4.80 1.11 14.96
CA VAL A 187 3.97 0.21 15.77
C VAL A 187 4.30 0.35 17.26
N LEU A 188 5.59 0.43 17.63
CA LEU A 188 6.01 0.64 19.01
C LEU A 188 5.52 1.98 19.57
N LEU A 189 5.63 3.07 18.79
CA LEU A 189 5.16 4.40 19.20
C LEU A 189 3.65 4.43 19.41
N VAL A 190 2.88 3.83 18.50
CA VAL A 190 1.43 3.72 18.65
C VAL A 190 1.08 2.90 19.89
N PHE A 191 1.74 1.76 20.09
CA PHE A 191 1.49 0.90 21.24
C PHE A 191 1.80 1.60 22.58
N VAL A 192 2.93 2.31 22.68
CA VAL A 192 3.28 3.10 23.86
C VAL A 192 2.28 4.23 24.08
N TRP A 193 1.85 4.90 23.01
CA TRP A 193 0.83 5.94 23.09
C TRP A 193 -0.50 5.40 23.61
N GLU A 194 -0.96 4.24 23.12
CA GLU A 194 -2.17 3.58 23.61
C GLU A 194 -2.07 3.24 25.09
N LEU A 195 -0.95 2.65 25.54
CA LEU A 195 -0.71 2.37 26.96
C LEU A 195 -0.71 3.63 27.82
N ALA A 196 -0.06 4.70 27.35
CA ALA A 196 -0.02 5.98 28.05
C ALA A 196 -1.43 6.58 28.21
N VAL A 197 -2.25 6.53 27.15
CA VAL A 197 -3.64 7.02 27.18
C VAL A 197 -4.48 6.21 28.15
N VAL A 198 -4.36 4.87 28.13
CA VAL A 198 -5.09 3.99 29.06
C VAL A 198 -4.67 4.26 30.51
N GLY A 199 -3.37 4.43 30.77
CA GLY A 199 -2.85 4.75 32.10
C GLY A 199 -3.31 6.11 32.64
N HIS A 200 -3.46 7.10 31.76
CA HIS A 200 -3.87 8.45 32.16
C HIS A 200 -5.39 8.61 32.34
N LYS A 201 -6.21 7.92 31.53
CA LYS A 201 -7.68 8.05 31.54
C LYS A 201 -8.42 6.97 32.35
N GLY A 202 -7.73 5.89 32.75
CA GLY A 202 -8.31 4.77 33.49
C GLY A 202 -9.37 3.98 32.70
N LEU A 203 -9.90 2.91 33.30
CA LEU A 203 -10.94 2.04 32.71
C LEU A 203 -12.27 2.78 32.40
N SER A 204 -12.50 3.93 33.04
CA SER A 204 -13.61 4.84 32.79
C SER A 204 -13.64 5.42 31.37
N GLY A 205 -12.51 5.43 30.66
CA GLY A 205 -12.44 5.83 29.25
C GLY A 205 -12.89 4.77 28.25
N ILE A 206 -13.13 3.52 28.70
CA ILE A 206 -13.52 2.38 27.85
C ILE A 206 -15.05 2.15 27.86
N ALA A 207 -15.80 2.99 28.58
CA ALA A 207 -17.25 2.87 28.64
C ALA A 207 -17.86 2.88 27.21
N PRO A 208 -18.84 2.00 26.91
CA PRO A 208 -19.43 1.86 25.57
C PRO A 208 -20.40 3.00 25.21
N THR A 209 -20.10 4.22 25.62
CA THR A 209 -20.88 5.43 25.31
C THR A 209 -20.92 5.72 23.81
N TRP A 210 -19.92 5.25 23.07
CA TRP A 210 -19.85 5.26 21.60
C TRP A 210 -20.91 4.38 20.92
N LEU A 211 -21.59 3.49 21.65
CA LEU A 211 -22.63 2.58 21.16
C LEU A 211 -24.06 3.10 21.38
N THR A 212 -24.20 4.33 21.91
CA THR A 212 -25.52 4.92 22.13
C THR A 212 -26.18 5.31 20.80
N PRO A 213 -27.49 5.05 20.59
CA PRO A 213 -28.15 5.22 19.29
C PRO A 213 -28.01 6.64 18.71
N HIS A 214 -27.99 7.66 19.56
CA HIS A 214 -27.82 9.05 19.17
C HIS A 214 -26.41 9.36 18.64
N VAL A 215 -25.38 8.68 19.14
CA VAL A 215 -23.98 8.85 18.70
C VAL A 215 -23.70 8.08 17.40
N VAL A 216 -24.46 7.01 17.13
CA VAL A 216 -24.33 6.20 15.91
C VAL A 216 -24.96 6.88 14.68
N MET A 217 -26.01 7.68 14.87
CA MET A 217 -26.78 8.32 13.79
C MET A 217 -26.36 9.77 13.49
N SER A 218 -25.35 10.29 14.20
CA SER A 218 -24.75 11.62 13.99
C SER A 218 -23.61 11.57 12.98
#